data_AF-A0A6I9X132-F1
#
_entry.id   AF-A0A6I9X132-F1
#
_cell.length_a   1.000
_cell.length_b   1.000
_cell.length_c   1.000
_cell.angle_alpha   90.00
_cell.angle_beta   90.00
_cell.angle_gamma   90.00
#
_symmetry.space_group_name_H-M   'P 1'
#
loop_
_entity.id
_entity.type
_entity.pdbx_description
1 polymer ?
#
loop_
_entity_poly.entity_id
_entity_poly.type
_entity_poly.pdbx_seq_one_letter_code
_entity_poly.pdbx_strand_id
1 'polypeptide(L)'
;MKLLMQLGPLLQKIGYEEKSNDDTFIKCLRQEALRWACILDDSECKKYAEYKLQWHLLNPIKNKLLPWWREWTFCNGLCVSSISLDKLFKDLDEVSKIKYPEMMKSLACCNHTYSLLSLFDKLKKLRNDYIFCYTKDNPRMISFIKNYIYWFYYVIQRHVNDDSINYILLNNLEEIKPK
;
A
#
# COMPACT_ATOMS: atom_id res chain seq x y z
N MET A 1 0.73 -3.49 -25.63
CA MET A 1 -0.54 -4.19 -25.31
C MET A 1 -0.55 -5.71 -25.60
N LYS A 2 0.39 -6.28 -26.38
CA LYS A 2 0.43 -7.74 -26.69
C LYS A 2 0.69 -8.65 -25.47
N LEU A 3 1.44 -8.17 -24.48
CA LEU A 3 1.76 -8.94 -23.27
C LEU A 3 0.55 -9.15 -22.36
N LEU A 4 -0.23 -8.09 -22.10
CA LEU A 4 -1.44 -8.17 -21.28
C LEU A 4 -2.45 -9.20 -21.81
N MET A 5 -2.59 -9.29 -23.14
CA MET A 5 -3.47 -10.26 -23.81
C MET A 5 -3.09 -11.74 -23.55
N GLN A 6 -1.85 -12.01 -23.11
CA GLN A 6 -1.41 -13.37 -22.76
C GLN A 6 -1.59 -13.67 -21.26
N LEU A 7 -1.53 -12.64 -20.41
CA LEU A 7 -1.60 -12.80 -18.96
C LEU A 7 -3.00 -13.18 -18.48
N GLY A 8 -4.05 -12.53 -19.02
CA GLY A 8 -5.43 -12.85 -18.66
C GLY A 8 -5.80 -14.32 -18.89
N PRO A 9 -5.63 -14.86 -20.13
CA PRO A 9 -5.89 -16.28 -20.40
C PRO A 9 -5.05 -17.24 -19.56
N LEU A 10 -3.78 -16.89 -19.29
CA LEU A 10 -2.92 -17.68 -18.41
C LEU A 10 -3.51 -17.74 -17.00
N LEU A 11 -3.88 -16.60 -16.43
CA LEU A 11 -4.45 -16.48 -15.08
C LEU A 11 -5.83 -17.15 -14.96
N GLN A 12 -6.64 -17.13 -16.01
CA GLN A 12 -7.88 -17.90 -16.08
C GLN A 12 -7.62 -19.41 -16.02
N LYS A 13 -6.52 -19.88 -16.63
CA LYS A 13 -6.13 -21.30 -16.63
C LYS A 13 -5.53 -21.77 -15.30
N ILE A 14 -4.58 -21.00 -14.74
CA ILE A 14 -3.86 -21.40 -13.51
C ILE A 14 -4.55 -20.90 -12.22
N GLY A 15 -5.54 -20.03 -12.36
CA GLY A 15 -6.24 -19.38 -11.25
C GLY A 15 -5.43 -18.25 -10.62
N TYR A 16 -6.14 -17.37 -9.92
CA TYR A 16 -5.57 -16.22 -9.22
C TYR A 16 -5.10 -16.54 -7.79
N GLU A 17 -5.62 -17.59 -7.18
CA GLU A 17 -5.27 -17.99 -5.80
C GLU A 17 -4.13 -19.02 -5.79
N GLU A 18 -3.12 -18.79 -4.95
CA GLU A 18 -2.06 -19.75 -4.69
C GLU A 18 -2.54 -20.84 -3.72
N LYS A 19 -2.46 -22.12 -4.11
CA LYS A 19 -2.81 -23.24 -3.24
C LYS A 19 -1.57 -23.89 -2.66
N SER A 20 -1.68 -24.45 -1.45
CA SER A 20 -0.56 -25.11 -0.77
C SER A 20 0.02 -26.27 -1.58
N ASN A 21 -0.85 -27.03 -2.27
CA ASN A 21 -0.52 -28.17 -3.11
C ASN A 21 -0.16 -27.81 -4.57
N ASP A 22 -0.12 -26.53 -4.94
CA ASP A 22 0.35 -26.14 -6.28
C ASP A 22 1.84 -26.46 -6.44
N ASP A 23 2.20 -26.87 -7.66
CA ASP A 23 3.59 -26.99 -8.09
C ASP A 23 4.33 -25.65 -7.95
N THR A 24 5.60 -25.71 -7.54
CA THR A 24 6.40 -24.50 -7.26
C THR A 24 6.53 -23.60 -8.49
N PHE A 25 6.67 -24.16 -9.69
CA PHE A 25 6.74 -23.36 -10.91
C PHE A 25 5.41 -22.68 -11.22
N ILE A 26 4.28 -23.34 -10.94
CA ILE A 26 2.95 -22.73 -11.08
C ILE A 26 2.76 -21.58 -10.08
N LYS A 27 3.23 -21.73 -8.83
CA LYS A 27 3.21 -20.65 -7.84
C LYS A 27 3.99 -19.42 -8.33
N CYS A 28 5.23 -19.62 -8.77
CA CYS A 28 6.06 -18.54 -9.30
C CYS A 28 5.47 -17.89 -10.55
N LEU A 29 4.98 -18.71 -11.50
CA LEU A 29 4.36 -18.22 -12.73
C LEU A 29 3.12 -17.36 -12.43
N ARG A 30 2.30 -17.77 -11.46
CA ARG A 30 1.13 -17.00 -11.01
C ARG A 30 1.52 -15.66 -10.39
N GLN A 31 2.53 -15.67 -9.52
CA GLN A 31 3.04 -14.46 -8.88
C GLN A 31 3.52 -13.43 -9.92
N GLU A 32 4.32 -13.88 -10.89
CA GLU A 32 4.81 -13.00 -11.95
C GLU A 32 3.68 -12.54 -12.89
N ALA A 33 2.79 -13.44 -13.30
CA ALA A 33 1.67 -13.09 -14.14
C ALA A 33 0.75 -12.04 -13.50
N LEU A 34 0.43 -12.18 -12.20
CA LEU A 34 -0.36 -11.20 -11.46
C LEU A 34 0.38 -9.89 -11.23
N ARG A 35 1.69 -9.91 -10.97
CA ARG A 35 2.48 -8.68 -10.89
C ARG A 35 2.41 -7.90 -12.20
N TRP A 36 2.71 -8.55 -13.33
CA TRP A 36 2.72 -7.90 -14.62
C TRP A 36 1.33 -7.45 -15.06
N ALA A 37 0.28 -8.24 -14.82
CA ALA A 37 -1.09 -7.86 -15.16
C ALA A 37 -1.47 -6.56 -14.44
N CYS A 38 -1.25 -6.47 -13.13
CA CYS A 38 -1.57 -5.27 -12.35
C CYS A 38 -0.69 -4.06 -12.73
N ILE A 39 0.60 -4.26 -13.04
CA ILE A 39 1.50 -3.19 -13.53
C ILE A 39 0.99 -2.63 -14.86
N LEU A 40 0.46 -3.49 -15.73
CA LEU A 40 -0.12 -3.12 -17.03
C LEU A 40 -1.58 -2.65 -16.93
N ASP A 41 -2.02 -2.29 -15.73
CA ASP A 41 -3.35 -1.73 -15.44
C ASP A 41 -4.53 -2.67 -15.73
N ASP A 42 -4.31 -3.99 -15.60
CA ASP A 42 -5.37 -4.97 -15.74
C ASP A 42 -6.44 -4.84 -14.65
N SER A 43 -7.68 -4.64 -15.06
CA SER A 43 -8.79 -4.41 -14.13
C SER A 43 -9.16 -5.64 -13.30
N GLU A 44 -9.03 -6.85 -13.84
CA GLU A 44 -9.33 -8.09 -13.10
C GLU A 44 -8.28 -8.33 -12.01
N CYS A 45 -7.01 -8.13 -12.34
CA CYS A 45 -5.91 -8.20 -11.39
C CYS A 45 -6.11 -7.25 -10.20
N LYS A 46 -6.43 -5.98 -10.47
CA LYS A 46 -6.66 -4.97 -9.42
C LYS A 46 -7.89 -5.28 -8.57
N LYS A 47 -8.99 -5.71 -9.19
CA LYS A 47 -10.19 -6.16 -8.46
C LYS A 47 -9.90 -7.36 -7.56
N TYR A 48 -9.11 -8.31 -8.04
CA TYR A 48 -8.72 -9.47 -7.22
C TYR A 48 -7.82 -9.06 -6.05
N ALA A 49 -6.89 -8.12 -6.27
CA ALA A 49 -6.08 -7.56 -5.19
C ALA A 49 -6.94 -6.84 -4.14
N GLU A 50 -7.94 -6.05 -4.57
CA GLU A 50 -8.89 -5.41 -3.66
C GLU A 50 -9.69 -6.44 -2.87
N TYR A 51 -10.22 -7.47 -3.52
CA TYR A 51 -10.93 -8.56 -2.85
C TYR A 51 -10.06 -9.21 -1.76
N LYS A 52 -8.80 -9.53 -2.07
CA LYS A 52 -7.85 -10.11 -1.10
C LYS A 52 -7.53 -9.15 0.04
N LEU A 53 -7.42 -7.85 -0.25
CA LEU A 53 -7.21 -6.82 0.76
C LEU A 53 -8.42 -6.74 1.71
N GLN A 54 -9.64 -6.66 1.18
CA GLN A 54 -10.86 -6.64 1.99
C GLN A 54 -11.00 -7.91 2.84
N TRP A 55 -10.76 -9.08 2.24
CA TRP A 55 -10.74 -10.36 2.95
C TRP A 55 -9.74 -10.35 4.12
N HIS A 56 -8.52 -9.86 3.91
CA HIS A 56 -7.52 -9.73 4.97
C HIS A 56 -8.00 -8.80 6.09
N LEU A 57 -8.55 -7.64 5.74
CA LEU A 57 -8.99 -6.62 6.70
C LEU A 57 -10.21 -7.03 7.53
N LEU A 58 -11.07 -7.93 7.02
CA LEU A 58 -12.18 -8.48 7.80
C LEU A 58 -11.70 -9.21 9.06
N ASN A 59 -10.57 -9.93 8.98
CA ASN A 59 -9.98 -10.61 10.13
C ASN A 59 -8.49 -10.89 9.92
N PRO A 60 -7.57 -9.95 10.19
CA PRO A 60 -6.14 -10.12 9.90
C PRO A 60 -5.47 -11.31 10.59
N ILE A 61 -6.04 -11.77 11.72
CA ILE A 61 -5.53 -12.92 12.49
C ILE A 61 -5.88 -14.24 11.80
N LYS A 62 -7.12 -14.40 11.33
CA LYS A 62 -7.58 -15.62 10.64
C LYS A 62 -7.24 -15.60 9.15
N ASN A 63 -7.42 -14.45 8.52
CA ASN A 63 -7.28 -14.23 7.08
C ASN A 63 -5.87 -13.74 6.77
N LYS A 64 -4.87 -14.60 7.00
CA LYS A 64 -3.46 -14.22 6.85
C LYS A 64 -3.05 -14.17 5.38
N LEU A 65 -2.38 -13.09 5.00
CA LEU A 65 -1.66 -13.01 3.74
C LEU A 65 -0.27 -13.64 3.90
N LEU A 66 0.12 -14.44 2.91
CA LEU A 66 1.48 -14.94 2.76
C LEU A 66 2.44 -13.75 2.62
N PRO A 67 3.67 -13.81 3.19
CA PRO A 67 4.58 -12.67 3.20
C PRO A 67 4.84 -12.05 1.81
N TRP A 68 5.06 -12.88 0.79
CA TRP A 68 5.34 -12.42 -0.58
C TRP A 68 4.13 -11.83 -1.32
N TRP A 69 2.91 -12.07 -0.84
CA TRP A 69 1.69 -11.50 -1.42
C TRP A 69 1.31 -10.14 -0.79
N ARG A 70 1.91 -9.75 0.34
CA ARG A 70 1.51 -8.54 1.08
C ARG A 70 1.61 -7.26 0.26
N GLU A 71 2.78 -6.97 -0.31
CA GLU A 71 2.98 -5.73 -1.09
C GLU A 71 2.02 -5.69 -2.29
N TRP A 72 1.91 -6.80 -3.03
CA TRP A 72 1.02 -6.89 -4.18
C TRP A 72 -0.45 -6.67 -3.79
N THR A 73 -0.93 -7.31 -2.71
CA THR A 73 -2.32 -7.18 -2.24
C THR A 73 -2.61 -5.77 -1.75
N PHE A 74 -1.77 -5.22 -0.87
CA PHE A 74 -2.00 -3.90 -0.31
C PHE A 74 -1.89 -2.81 -1.38
N CYS A 75 -0.82 -2.78 -2.18
CA CYS A 75 -0.61 -1.72 -3.16
C CYS A 75 -1.70 -1.73 -4.24
N ASN A 76 -1.95 -2.88 -4.88
CA ASN A 76 -2.92 -2.94 -5.98
C ASN A 76 -4.37 -2.83 -5.48
N GLY A 77 -4.68 -3.38 -4.31
CA GLY A 77 -5.99 -3.24 -3.70
C GLY A 77 -6.28 -1.78 -3.31
N LEU A 78 -5.34 -1.09 -2.66
CA LEU A 78 -5.49 0.34 -2.31
C LEU A 78 -5.59 1.27 -3.52
N CYS A 79 -5.02 0.88 -4.65
CA CYS A 79 -5.08 1.64 -5.90
C CYS A 79 -6.50 1.79 -6.44
N VAL A 80 -7.39 0.83 -6.18
CA VAL A 80 -8.77 0.83 -6.68
C VAL A 80 -9.82 0.90 -5.59
N SER A 81 -9.42 0.71 -4.32
CA SER A 81 -10.37 0.63 -3.23
C SER A 81 -10.81 1.99 -2.71
N SER A 82 -12.09 2.05 -2.31
CA SER A 82 -12.66 3.13 -1.50
C SER A 82 -12.42 2.94 0.00
N ILE A 83 -11.67 1.90 0.40
CA ILE A 83 -11.27 1.71 1.80
C ILE A 83 -10.50 2.94 2.27
N SER A 84 -11.03 3.61 3.30
CA SER A 84 -10.27 4.66 3.99
C SER A 84 -9.02 4.04 4.63
N LEU A 85 -7.87 4.70 4.44
CA LEU A 85 -6.62 4.36 5.13
C LEU A 85 -6.77 4.40 6.66
N ASP A 86 -7.79 5.10 7.17
CA ASP A 86 -8.16 5.12 8.58
C ASP A 86 -8.61 3.76 9.10
N LYS A 87 -9.21 2.91 8.25
CA LYS A 87 -9.62 1.55 8.61
C LYS A 87 -8.45 0.57 8.66
N LEU A 88 -7.36 0.89 7.96
CA LEU A 88 -6.13 0.08 7.92
C LEU A 88 -5.28 0.25 9.18
N PHE A 89 -5.41 1.39 9.85
CA PHE A 89 -4.71 1.69 11.10
C PHE A 89 -5.75 1.95 12.20
N LYS A 90 -6.28 0.87 12.79
CA LYS A 90 -7.25 0.97 13.90
C LYS A 90 -6.66 1.73 15.08
N ASP A 91 -5.35 1.56 15.33
CA ASP A 91 -4.58 2.35 16.27
C ASP A 91 -3.31 2.88 15.60
N LEU A 92 -3.06 4.17 15.78
CA LEU A 92 -1.86 4.88 15.32
C LEU A 92 -0.57 4.29 15.94
N ASP A 93 -0.70 3.53 17.02
CA ASP A 93 0.37 2.74 17.65
C ASP A 93 0.81 1.52 16.83
N GLU A 94 0.03 1.09 15.83
CA GLU A 94 0.48 0.08 14.87
C GLU A 94 1.38 0.69 13.79
N VAL A 95 1.14 1.96 13.41
CA VAL A 95 1.97 2.70 12.46
C VAL A 95 3.40 2.87 12.98
N SER A 96 3.54 3.16 14.28
CA SER A 96 4.84 3.26 14.96
C SER A 96 5.54 1.90 15.14
N LYS A 97 4.79 0.79 15.03
CA LYS A 97 5.30 -0.59 15.03
C LYS A 97 5.59 -1.14 13.62
N ILE A 98 5.34 -0.36 12.56
CA ILE A 98 5.71 -0.72 11.18
C ILE A 98 7.24 -0.79 11.11
N LYS A 99 7.77 -2.00 11.27
CA LYS A 99 9.18 -2.33 11.05
C LYS A 99 9.54 -2.43 9.57
N TYR A 100 8.55 -2.44 8.69
CA TYR A 100 8.68 -2.85 7.30
C TYR A 100 8.40 -1.67 6.35
N PRO A 101 9.44 -1.07 5.74
CA PRO A 101 9.29 -0.03 4.72
C PRO A 101 8.35 -0.42 3.56
N GLU A 102 8.21 -1.73 3.30
CA GLU A 102 7.33 -2.29 2.26
C GLU A 102 5.85 -1.95 2.50
N MET A 103 5.44 -1.84 3.76
CA MET A 103 4.07 -1.42 4.10
C MET A 103 3.86 0.06 3.78
N MET A 104 4.84 0.92 4.08
CA MET A 104 4.78 2.35 3.73
C MET A 104 4.69 2.54 2.22
N LYS A 105 5.52 1.82 1.45
CA LYS A 105 5.44 1.84 -0.02
C LYS A 105 4.04 1.45 -0.52
N SER A 106 3.41 0.45 0.10
CA SER A 106 2.07 -0.01 -0.30
C SER A 106 0.97 1.04 -0.01
N LEU A 107 1.08 1.82 1.07
CA LEU A 107 0.12 2.90 1.38
C LEU A 107 0.16 4.03 0.37
N ALA A 108 1.34 4.32 -0.20
CA ALA A 108 1.49 5.33 -1.24
C ALA A 108 0.72 4.97 -2.52
N CYS A 109 0.35 3.70 -2.71
CA CYS A 109 -0.44 3.26 -3.87
C CYS A 109 -1.93 3.66 -3.79
N CYS A 110 -2.40 4.26 -2.69
CA CYS A 110 -3.78 4.73 -2.60
C CYS A 110 -4.03 5.85 -3.60
N ASN A 111 -5.08 5.72 -4.42
CA ASN A 111 -5.48 6.75 -5.40
C ASN A 111 -6.61 7.65 -4.87
N HIS A 112 -7.12 7.41 -3.66
CA HIS A 112 -8.19 8.21 -3.08
C HIS A 112 -7.61 9.43 -2.35
N THR A 113 -7.65 10.60 -2.99
CA THR A 113 -6.95 11.81 -2.51
C THR A 113 -7.34 12.22 -1.10
N TYR A 114 -8.63 12.12 -0.74
CA TYR A 114 -9.09 12.42 0.62
C TYR A 114 -8.46 11.47 1.65
N SER A 115 -8.30 10.18 1.32
CA SER A 115 -7.64 9.22 2.21
C SER A 115 -6.15 9.54 2.38
N LEU A 116 -5.47 9.97 1.31
CA LEU A 116 -4.08 10.40 1.37
C LEU A 116 -3.91 11.64 2.27
N LEU A 117 -4.73 12.68 2.07
CA LEU A 117 -4.68 13.90 2.87
C LEU A 117 -5.00 13.62 4.35
N SER A 118 -6.04 12.82 4.63
CA SER A 118 -6.37 12.39 6.00
C SER A 118 -5.18 11.70 6.69
N LEU A 119 -4.45 10.85 5.96
CA LEU A 119 -3.26 10.19 6.50
C LEU A 119 -2.10 11.18 6.71
N PHE A 120 -1.87 12.13 5.80
CA PHE A 120 -0.90 13.20 6.00
C PHE A 120 -1.19 14.00 7.28
N ASP A 121 -2.44 14.42 7.49
CA ASP A 121 -2.86 15.16 8.67
C ASP A 121 -2.64 14.37 9.97
N LYS A 122 -2.96 13.07 9.96
CA LYS A 122 -2.73 12.19 11.10
C LYS A 122 -1.25 12.04 11.43
N LEU A 123 -0.41 11.78 10.42
CA LEU A 123 1.03 11.62 10.61
C LEU A 123 1.69 12.94 11.05
N LYS A 124 1.22 14.08 10.54
CA LYS A 124 1.62 15.42 10.97
C LYS A 124 1.30 15.67 12.45
N LYS A 125 0.07 15.37 12.89
CA LYS A 125 -0.34 15.49 14.30
C LYS A 125 0.53 14.62 15.21
N LEU A 126 0.68 13.34 14.87
CA LEU A 126 1.56 12.44 15.62
C LEU A 126 2.99 12.96 15.72
N ARG A 127 3.57 13.42 14.61
CA ARG A 127 4.92 14.00 14.61
C ARG A 127 5.01 15.14 15.63
N ASN A 128 4.04 16.05 15.65
CA ASN A 128 4.03 17.19 16.56
C ASN A 128 3.86 16.74 18.03
N ASP A 129 2.98 15.78 18.30
CA ASP A 129 2.77 15.21 19.64
C ASP A 129 4.04 14.53 20.18
N TYR A 130 4.72 13.77 19.32
CA TYR A 130 6.00 13.14 19.65
C TYR A 130 7.11 14.19 19.89
N ILE A 131 7.16 15.26 19.09
CA ILE A 131 8.12 16.38 19.27
C ILE A 131 7.86 17.11 20.60
N PHE A 132 6.60 17.29 21.00
CA PHE A 132 6.25 17.99 22.24
C PHE A 132 6.64 17.20 23.51
N CYS A 133 6.70 15.87 23.43
CA CYS A 133 7.03 14.99 24.57
C CYS A 133 8.54 14.81 24.85
N TYR A 134 9.42 15.69 24.35
CA TYR A 134 10.87 15.45 24.36
C TYR A 134 11.52 15.43 25.76
N THR A 135 12.15 14.29 26.10
CA THR A 135 13.31 14.26 27.02
C THR A 135 14.40 13.21 26.70
N LYS A 136 14.23 12.21 25.80
CA LYS A 136 15.33 11.28 25.41
C LYS A 136 15.15 10.72 23.99
N ASP A 137 16.27 10.44 23.32
CA ASP A 137 16.36 9.64 22.09
C ASP A 137 15.49 8.38 22.16
N ASN A 138 14.33 8.41 21.52
CA ASN A 138 13.40 7.29 21.47
C ASN A 138 13.50 6.60 20.10
N PRO A 139 14.02 5.36 20.02
CA PRO A 139 14.12 4.61 18.77
C PRO A 139 12.80 4.52 17.97
N ARG A 140 11.64 4.57 18.66
CA ARG A 140 10.33 4.57 18.00
C ARG A 140 10.07 5.86 17.23
N MET A 141 10.48 7.02 17.77
CA MET A 141 10.33 8.31 17.09
C MET A 141 11.19 8.37 15.83
N ILE A 142 12.46 7.93 15.93
CA ILE A 142 13.36 7.87 14.77
C ILE A 142 12.77 6.98 13.68
N SER A 143 12.23 5.81 14.05
CA SER A 143 11.57 4.91 13.10
C SER A 143 10.34 5.56 12.46
N PHE A 144 9.52 6.26 13.23
CA PHE A 144 8.34 6.96 12.73
C PHE A 144 8.71 8.04 11.72
N ILE A 145 9.66 8.93 12.05
CA ILE A 145 10.12 10.00 11.16
C ILE A 145 10.66 9.43 9.87
N LYS A 146 11.50 8.38 9.95
CA LYS A 146 12.02 7.67 8.77
C LYS A 146 10.88 7.12 7.89
N ASN A 147 9.91 6.44 8.50
CA ASN A 147 8.78 5.87 7.77
C ASN A 147 7.93 6.96 7.09
N TYR A 148 7.70 8.08 7.76
CA TYR A 148 6.97 9.22 7.19
C TYR A 148 7.70 9.83 5.99
N ILE A 149 9.02 10.02 6.10
CA ILE A 149 9.86 10.49 5.00
C ILE A 149 9.77 9.54 3.80
N TYR A 150 9.94 8.23 4.02
CA TYR A 150 9.83 7.24 2.95
C TYR A 150 8.45 7.25 2.30
N TRP A 151 7.39 7.26 3.10
CA TRP A 151 6.03 7.29 2.59
C TRP A 151 5.77 8.54 1.74
N PHE A 152 6.18 9.72 2.21
CA PHE A 152 6.07 10.98 1.46
C PHE A 152 6.77 10.86 0.09
N TYR A 153 8.01 10.36 0.04
CA TYR A 153 8.71 10.17 -1.23
C TYR A 153 7.99 9.18 -2.17
N TYR A 154 7.45 8.07 -1.64
CA TYR A 154 6.71 7.12 -2.46
C TYR A 154 5.42 7.71 -3.00
N VAL A 155 4.70 8.53 -2.23
CA VAL A 155 3.49 9.24 -2.69
C VAL A 155 3.83 10.16 -3.86
N ILE A 156 4.87 10.98 -3.72
CA ILE A 156 5.32 11.87 -4.81
C ILE A 156 5.71 11.07 -6.05
N GLN A 157 6.55 10.04 -5.91
CA GLN A 157 6.99 9.22 -7.05
C GLN A 157 5.82 8.52 -7.77
N ARG A 158 4.83 8.05 -7.01
CA ARG A 158 3.68 7.32 -7.56
C ARG A 158 2.73 8.22 -8.32
N HIS A 159 2.47 9.41 -7.77
CA HIS A 159 1.40 10.29 -8.22
C HIS A 159 1.88 11.48 -9.05
N VAL A 160 3.18 11.56 -9.39
CA VAL A 160 3.74 12.67 -10.18
C VAL A 160 3.06 12.86 -11.55
N ASN A 161 2.55 11.77 -12.14
CA ASN A 161 1.86 11.78 -13.43
C ASN A 161 0.32 11.78 -13.30
N ASP A 162 -0.21 11.82 -12.07
CA ASP A 162 -1.64 12.00 -11.84
C ASP A 162 -1.89 13.49 -11.60
N ASP A 163 -2.33 14.21 -12.62
CA ASP A 163 -2.49 15.68 -12.56
C ASP A 163 -3.37 16.13 -11.39
N SER A 164 -4.40 15.35 -11.04
CA SER A 164 -5.34 15.68 -9.98
C SER A 164 -4.72 15.51 -8.60
N ILE A 165 -4.07 14.36 -8.36
CA ILE A 165 -3.42 14.09 -7.07
C ILE A 165 -2.19 14.99 -6.92
N ASN A 166 -1.39 15.14 -7.98
CA ASN A 166 -0.19 15.99 -7.98
C ASN A 166 -0.53 17.45 -7.67
N TYR A 167 -1.56 18.01 -8.30
CA TYR A 167 -2.02 19.37 -7.99
C TYR A 167 -2.38 19.54 -6.51
N ILE A 168 -3.09 18.56 -5.93
CA ILE A 168 -3.47 18.59 -4.52
C ILE A 168 -2.25 18.45 -3.60
N LEU A 169 -1.30 17.57 -3.92
CA LEU A 169 -0.06 17.41 -3.16
C LEU A 169 0.79 18.68 -3.18
N LEU A 170 0.94 19.33 -4.33
CA LEU A 170 1.71 20.56 -4.50
C LEU A 170 1.09 21.73 -3.71
N ASN A 171 -0.22 21.89 -3.73
CA ASN A 171 -0.91 22.95 -2.98
C ASN A 171 -0.79 22.81 -1.46
N ASN A 172 -0.57 21.59 -0.96
CA ASN A 172 -0.41 21.32 0.47
C ASN A 172 1.06 21.06 0.87
N LEU A 173 2.01 21.24 -0.06
CA LEU A 173 3.39 20.76 0.09
C LEU A 173 4.08 21.29 1.34
N GLU A 174 3.92 22.58 1.66
CA GLU A 174 4.50 23.21 2.85
C GLU A 174 4.02 22.58 4.16
N GLU A 175 2.79 22.04 4.15
CA GLU A 175 2.17 21.42 5.31
C GLU A 175 2.53 19.94 5.46
N ILE A 176 2.62 19.23 4.34
CA ILE A 176 2.77 17.77 4.30
C ILE A 176 4.21 17.31 4.12
N LYS A 177 5.15 18.19 3.78
CA LYS A 177 6.55 17.80 3.64
C LYS A 177 7.16 17.44 5.01
N PRO A 178 8.00 16.39 5.08
CA PRO A 178 8.84 16.17 6.24
C PRO A 178 9.71 17.39 6.55
N LYS A 179 9.83 17.74 7.83
CA LYS A 179 10.69 18.83 8.33
C LYS A 179 12.02 18.27 8.80
#